data_AF-A0A1I5P685-F1
#
_entry.id   AF-A0A1I5P685-F1
#
_cell.length_a   1.000
_cell.length_b   1.000
_cell.length_c   1.000
_cell.angle_alpha   90.00
_cell.angle_beta   90.00
_cell.angle_gamma   90.00
#
_symmetry.space_group_name_H-M   'P 1'
#
loop_
_entity.id
_entity.type
_entity.pdbx_description
1 polymer ?
#
loop_
_entity_poly.entity_id
_entity_poly.type
_entity_poly.pdbx_seq_one_letter_code
_entity_poly.pdbx_strand_id
1 'polypeptide(L)'
;MEKRIVLIYWKHKQSNPFEVFSNLKNLCLSYPQYNYNTLNNYLSKRKTAYENDNVRIERVLVNTQPLIPAPVSQRSIVPVVVRKPLKEINEKQDDLEYWLEQPAKERLSAVTFIISQSLKKGQRMNKSIMHKKQLGV
;
A
#
# COMPACT_ATOMS: atom_id res chain seq x y z
N MET A 1 -11.05 -21.94 17.60
CA MET A 1 -10.05 -21.16 18.37
C MET A 1 -10.04 -19.73 17.86
N GLU A 2 -10.26 -18.76 18.73
CA GLU A 2 -10.11 -17.34 18.38
C GLU A 2 -8.64 -17.02 18.10
N LYS A 3 -8.33 -16.46 16.93
CA LYS A 3 -6.97 -16.01 16.61
C LYS A 3 -6.69 -14.72 17.38
N ARG A 4 -5.54 -14.67 18.06
CA ARG A 4 -5.09 -13.51 18.83
C ARG A 4 -3.74 -13.04 18.30
N ILE A 5 -3.56 -11.73 18.27
CA ILE A 5 -2.30 -11.07 17.99
C ILE A 5 -1.82 -10.35 19.24
N VAL A 6 -0.52 -10.02 19.26
CA VAL A 6 0.07 -9.18 20.30
C VAL A 6 0.32 -7.80 19.68
N LEU A 7 -0.30 -6.78 20.27
CA LEU A 7 -0.09 -5.38 19.89
C LEU A 7 0.85 -4.73 20.91
N ILE A 8 1.88 -4.04 20.44
CA ILE A 8 2.70 -3.15 21.28
C ILE A 8 2.51 -1.72 20.83
N TYR A 9 2.20 -0.83 21.76
CA TYR A 9 2.06 0.60 21.55
C TYR A 9 3.21 1.33 22.24
N TRP A 10 3.95 2.15 21.49
CA TRP A 10 5.07 2.96 21.93
C TRP A 10 4.59 4.37 22.28
N LYS A 11 4.71 4.79 23.55
CA LYS A 11 4.21 6.08 24.02
C LYS A 11 4.99 7.28 23.45
N HIS A 12 6.25 7.08 23.07
CA HIS A 12 7.15 8.15 22.64
C HIS A 12 7.42 8.19 21.11
N LYS A 13 6.88 7.27 20.31
CA LYS A 13 7.07 7.26 18.85
C LYS A 13 5.88 7.93 18.16
N GLN A 14 6.11 9.09 17.52
CA GLN A 14 5.04 9.84 16.83
C GLN A 14 4.69 9.29 15.43
N SER A 15 5.67 8.77 14.69
CA SER A 15 5.47 8.35 13.29
C SER A 15 4.87 6.95 13.15
N ASN A 16 5.29 6.00 13.98
CA ASN A 16 4.71 4.66 14.03
C ASN A 16 4.53 4.21 15.48
N PRO A 17 3.37 4.54 16.08
CA PRO A 17 3.17 4.34 17.51
C PRO A 17 2.84 2.90 17.88
N PHE A 18 2.59 1.99 16.93
CA PHE A 18 2.28 0.60 17.26
C PHE A 18 2.90 -0.43 16.30
N GLU A 19 3.17 -1.61 16.82
CA GLU A 19 3.64 -2.77 16.06
C GLU A 19 2.80 -4.00 16.38
N VAL A 20 2.68 -4.90 15.40
CA VAL A 20 1.83 -6.09 15.48
C VAL A 20 2.69 -7.34 15.38
N PHE A 21 2.52 -8.25 16.35
CA PHE A 21 3.21 -9.53 16.40
C PHE A 21 2.22 -10.70 16.40
N SER A 22 2.56 -11.78 15.69
CA SER A 22 1.73 -12.98 15.62
C SER A 22 1.66 -13.75 16.94
N ASN A 23 2.70 -13.68 17.77
CA ASN A 23 2.71 -14.27 19.10
C ASN A 23 3.72 -13.56 20.01
N LEU A 24 3.65 -13.86 21.31
CA LEU A 24 4.49 -13.23 22.32
C LEU A 24 5.97 -13.62 22.22
N LYS A 25 6.28 -14.83 21.73
CA LYS A 25 7.68 -15.26 21.53
C LYS A 25 8.37 -14.38 20.50
N ASN A 26 7.69 -14.07 19.40
CA ASN A 26 8.22 -13.21 18.34
C ASN A 26 8.49 -11.79 18.85
N LEU A 27 7.59 -11.24 19.67
CA LEU A 27 7.82 -9.95 20.33
C LEU A 27 9.08 -9.99 21.20
N CYS A 28 9.24 -11.01 22.05
CA CYS A 28 10.42 -11.15 22.91
C CYS A 28 11.72 -11.40 22.12
N LEU A 29 11.65 -11.99 20.92
CA LEU A 29 12.80 -12.13 20.03
C LEU A 29 13.22 -10.78 19.42
N SER A 30 12.25 -9.97 18.99
CA SER A 30 12.51 -8.61 18.46
C SER A 30 12.94 -7.64 19.56
N TYR A 31 12.43 -7.83 20.78
CA TYR A 31 12.66 -6.97 21.93
C TYR A 31 13.05 -7.80 23.17
N PRO A 32 14.33 -8.23 23.27
CA PRO A 32 14.82 -9.10 24.35
C PRO A 32 14.70 -8.51 25.76
N GLN A 33 14.52 -7.19 25.87
CA GLN A 33 14.28 -6.52 27.16
C GLN A 33 12.97 -6.98 27.83
N TYR A 34 12.04 -7.57 27.08
CA TYR A 34 10.80 -8.09 27.65
C TYR A 34 10.85 -9.60 27.85
N ASN A 35 10.61 -10.04 29.08
CA ASN A 35 10.60 -11.45 29.43
C ASN A 35 9.25 -12.11 29.10
N TYR A 36 9.30 -13.21 28.34
CA TYR A 36 8.11 -13.97 27.94
C TYR A 36 7.24 -14.42 29.12
N ASN A 37 7.83 -14.98 30.17
CA ASN A 37 7.07 -15.49 31.32
C ASN A 37 6.35 -14.36 32.05
N THR A 38 7.02 -13.20 32.16
CA THR A 38 6.44 -12.00 32.77
C THR A 38 5.24 -11.53 31.97
N LEU A 39 5.43 -11.23 30.67
CA LEU A 39 4.34 -10.77 29.82
C LEU A 39 3.22 -11.81 29.71
N ASN A 40 3.55 -13.10 29.64
CA ASN A 40 2.55 -14.16 29.57
C ASN A 40 1.70 -14.20 30.84
N ASN A 41 2.30 -13.98 32.02
CA ASN A 41 1.54 -13.92 33.28
C ASN A 41 0.57 -12.73 33.31
N TYR A 42 1.03 -11.53 32.92
CA TYR A 42 0.20 -10.33 32.84
C TYR A 42 -0.96 -10.50 31.84
N LEU A 43 -0.65 -11.01 30.65
CA LEU A 43 -1.59 -11.13 29.53
C LEU A 43 -2.50 -12.37 29.59
N SER A 44 -2.30 -13.27 30.57
CA SER A 44 -3.11 -14.50 30.71
C SER A 44 -4.09 -14.46 31.88
N LYS A 45 -3.75 -13.82 33.02
CA LYS A 45 -4.54 -13.95 34.25
C LYS A 45 -5.72 -12.97 34.38
N ARG A 46 -5.63 -11.77 33.80
CA ARG A 46 -6.69 -10.74 33.94
C ARG A 46 -7.08 -10.03 32.64
N LYS A 47 -6.56 -10.45 31.49
CA LYS A 47 -6.65 -9.71 30.21
C LYS A 47 -6.23 -8.23 30.34
N THR A 48 -5.46 -7.89 31.37
CA THR A 48 -4.95 -6.53 31.60
C THR A 48 -3.76 -6.31 30.70
N ALA A 49 -3.74 -5.18 30.00
CA ALA A 49 -2.57 -4.76 29.24
C ALA A 49 -1.36 -4.66 30.18
N TYR A 50 -0.20 -5.08 29.71
CA TYR A 50 1.06 -4.78 30.36
C TYR A 50 1.43 -3.35 29.98
N GLU A 51 1.59 -2.47 30.96
CA GLU A 51 1.87 -1.06 30.71
C GLU A 51 3.03 -0.58 31.58
N ASN A 52 3.95 0.14 30.96
CA ASN A 52 5.02 0.87 31.62
C ASN A 52 5.14 2.27 31.01
N ASP A 53 6.15 3.03 31.42
CA ASP A 53 6.34 4.42 30.96
C ASP A 53 6.58 4.52 29.44
N ASN A 54 7.14 3.48 28.84
CA ASN A 54 7.55 3.47 27.43
C ASN A 54 6.54 2.80 26.50
N VAL A 55 5.87 1.74 26.97
CA VAL A 55 5.04 0.86 26.15
C VAL A 55 3.78 0.37 26.83
N ARG A 56 2.77 0.07 26.01
CA ARG A 56 1.58 -0.69 26.38
C ARG A 56 1.44 -1.91 25.47
N ILE A 57 1.39 -3.11 26.04
CA ILE A 57 1.33 -4.39 25.33
C ILE A 57 0.01 -5.08 25.67
N GLU A 58 -0.73 -5.52 24.65
CA GLU A 58 -2.02 -6.19 24.81
C GLU A 58 -2.22 -7.34 23.82
N ARG A 59 -3.12 -8.26 24.16
CA ARG A 59 -3.56 -9.34 23.27
C ARG A 59 -4.90 -8.99 22.67
N VAL A 60 -4.92 -8.74 21.36
CA VAL A 60 -6.11 -8.31 20.62
C VAL A 60 -6.63 -9.47 19.78
N LEU A 61 -7.95 -9.59 19.68
CA LEU A 61 -8.59 -10.56 18.81
C LEU A 61 -8.46 -10.13 17.35
N VAL A 62 -8.19 -11.09 16.47
CA VAL A 62 -8.17 -10.85 15.03
C VAL A 62 -9.59 -10.93 14.51
N ASN A 63 -10.14 -9.80 14.09
CA ASN A 63 -11.40 -9.75 13.37
C ASN A 63 -11.15 -10.27 11.95
N THR A 64 -11.52 -11.53 11.69
CA THR A 64 -11.43 -12.12 10.34
C THR A 64 -12.61 -11.75 9.45
N GLN A 65 -13.68 -11.22 10.05
CA GLN A 65 -14.83 -10.72 9.31
C GLN A 65 -14.54 -9.27 8.88
N PRO A 66 -14.88 -8.90 7.62
CA PRO A 66 -14.84 -7.51 7.22
C PRO A 66 -15.76 -6.70 8.13
N LEU A 67 -15.29 -5.57 8.64
CA LEU A 67 -16.15 -4.57 9.27
C LEU A 67 -17.15 -4.16 8.19
N ILE A 68 -18.43 -4.54 8.33
CA ILE A 68 -19.49 -4.15 7.39
C ILE A 68 -20.28 -3.00 8.01
N PRO A 69 -20.50 -1.90 7.25
CA PRO A 69 -19.95 -1.66 5.93
C PRO A 69 -18.46 -1.34 6.04
N ALA A 70 -17.66 -1.87 5.10
CA ALA A 70 -16.26 -1.44 4.99
C ALA A 70 -16.30 0.09 4.88
N PRO A 71 -15.41 0.86 5.55
CA PRO A 71 -15.26 2.26 5.22
C PRO A 71 -14.82 2.27 3.76
N VAL A 72 -15.79 2.45 2.87
CA VAL A 72 -15.57 2.70 1.47
C VAL A 72 -14.77 3.99 1.54
N SER A 73 -13.44 3.91 1.37
CA SER A 73 -12.69 5.08 0.98
C SER A 73 -13.44 5.58 -0.24
N GLN A 74 -14.21 6.65 -0.05
CA GLN A 74 -15.01 7.27 -1.10
C GLN A 74 -14.00 7.87 -2.06
N ARG A 75 -13.35 7.02 -2.86
CA ARG A 75 -12.66 7.47 -4.05
C ARG A 75 -13.78 8.01 -4.93
N SER A 76 -13.95 9.33 -4.91
CA SER A 76 -14.87 10.03 -5.79
C SER A 76 -14.34 9.86 -7.21
N ILE A 77 -14.75 8.79 -7.88
CA ILE A 77 -14.53 8.64 -9.31
C ILE A 77 -15.55 9.58 -9.96
N VAL A 78 -15.10 10.79 -10.28
CA VAL A 78 -15.90 11.78 -10.98
C VAL A 78 -15.61 11.64 -12.47
N PRO A 79 -16.63 11.50 -13.33
CA PRO A 79 -16.41 11.53 -14.77
C PRO A 79 -15.89 12.92 -15.17
N VAL A 80 -14.76 12.96 -15.87
CA VAL A 80 -14.29 14.19 -16.52
C VAL A 80 -15.10 14.34 -17.79
N VAL A 81 -16.04 15.30 -17.81
CA VAL A 81 -16.92 15.55 -18.95
C VAL A 81 -16.50 16.83 -19.64
N VAL A 82 -16.14 16.73 -20.92
CA VAL A 82 -15.91 17.89 -21.79
C VAL A 82 -17.17 18.16 -22.60
N ARG A 83 -17.68 19.40 -22.57
CA ARG A 83 -18.85 19.82 -23.36
C ARG A 83 -18.39 20.64 -24.57
N LYS A 84 -18.35 20.03 -25.74
CA LYS A 84 -18.05 20.67 -27.04
C LYS A 84 -19.09 20.20 -28.08
N PRO A 85 -19.39 20.98 -29.13
CA PRO A 85 -20.23 20.53 -30.25
C PRO A 85 -19.63 19.30 -30.93
N LEU A 86 -20.45 18.27 -31.22
CA LEU A 86 -20.00 16.99 -31.81
C LEU A 86 -19.11 17.13 -33.06
N LYS A 87 -19.36 18.16 -33.87
CA LYS A 87 -18.61 18.42 -35.11
C LYS A 87 -17.20 18.97 -34.88
N GLU A 88 -16.93 19.52 -33.69
CA GLU A 88 -15.66 20.13 -33.31
C GLU A 88 -14.79 19.19 -32.45
N ILE A 89 -15.34 18.03 -32.04
CA ILE A 89 -14.60 17.07 -31.23
C ILE A 89 -13.64 16.29 -32.14
N ASN A 90 -12.35 16.61 -32.02
CA ASN A 90 -11.28 15.82 -32.62
C ASN A 90 -10.47 15.13 -31.51
N GLU A 91 -11.05 14.10 -30.91
CA GLU A 91 -10.45 13.38 -29.76
C GLU A 91 -9.03 12.91 -30.06
N LYS A 92 -8.76 12.49 -31.30
CA LYS A 92 -7.42 12.01 -31.71
C LYS A 92 -6.37 13.11 -31.63
N GLN A 93 -6.72 14.34 -32.03
CA GLN A 93 -5.80 15.47 -31.99
C GLN A 93 -5.64 15.97 -30.56
N ASP A 94 -6.75 16.11 -29.82
CA ASP A 94 -6.77 16.55 -28.43
C ASP A 94 -5.96 15.58 -27.54
N ASP A 95 -6.11 14.26 -27.73
CA ASP A 95 -5.35 13.23 -27.02
C ASP A 95 -3.85 13.31 -27.35
N LEU A 96 -3.51 13.47 -28.63
CA LEU A 96 -2.13 13.59 -29.07
C LEU A 96 -1.46 14.81 -28.44
N GLU A 97 -2.13 15.96 -28.46
CA GLU A 97 -1.65 17.20 -27.86
C GLU A 97 -1.46 17.05 -26.35
N TYR A 98 -2.45 16.52 -25.64
CA TYR A 98 -2.35 16.20 -24.21
C TYR A 98 -1.11 15.37 -23.89
N TRP A 99 -0.88 14.29 -24.64
CA TRP A 99 0.28 13.43 -24.41
C TRP A 99 1.58 14.15 -24.71
N LEU A 100 1.64 14.97 -25.77
CA LEU A 100 2.84 15.73 -26.14
C LEU A 100 3.24 16.75 -25.07
N GLU A 101 2.26 17.33 -24.36
CA GLU A 101 2.46 18.23 -23.23
C GLU A 101 3.02 17.52 -21.97
N GLN A 102 2.76 16.21 -21.82
CA GLN A 102 3.23 15.47 -20.63
C GLN A 102 4.77 15.31 -20.58
N PRO A 103 5.34 15.20 -19.37
CA PRO A 103 6.77 14.92 -19.19
C PRO A 103 7.22 13.69 -19.98
N ALA A 104 8.45 13.72 -20.52
CA ALA A 104 8.99 12.64 -21.34
C ALA A 104 8.95 11.27 -20.63
N LYS A 105 9.14 11.26 -19.31
CA LYS A 105 9.06 10.06 -18.46
C LYS A 105 7.65 9.44 -18.48
N GLU A 106 6.61 10.26 -18.38
CA GLU A 106 5.22 9.79 -18.35
C GLU A 106 4.77 9.30 -19.73
N ARG A 107 5.10 10.06 -20.79
CA ARG A 107 4.89 9.61 -22.18
C ARG A 107 5.54 8.26 -22.45
N LEU A 108 6.81 8.09 -22.07
CA LEU A 108 7.53 6.84 -22.25
C LEU A 108 6.84 5.68 -21.51
N SER A 109 6.36 5.92 -20.30
CA SER A 109 5.62 4.92 -19.52
C SER A 109 4.30 4.54 -20.19
N ALA A 110 3.55 5.50 -20.72
CA ALA A 110 2.29 5.27 -21.41
C ALA A 110 2.49 4.48 -22.71
N VAL A 111 3.47 4.86 -23.53
CA VAL A 111 3.83 4.12 -24.76
C VAL A 111 4.27 2.69 -24.43
N THR A 112 5.09 2.52 -23.39
CA THR A 112 5.53 1.18 -22.95
C THR A 112 4.34 0.33 -22.51
N PHE A 113 3.39 0.93 -21.78
CA PHE A 113 2.16 0.26 -21.36
C PHE A 113 1.30 -0.16 -22.56
N ILE A 114 1.05 0.73 -23.52
CA ILE A 114 0.28 0.43 -24.74
C ILE A 114 0.91 -0.72 -25.53
N ILE A 115 2.24 -0.70 -25.71
CA ILE A 115 2.95 -1.77 -26.39
C ILE A 115 2.77 -3.09 -25.62
N SER A 116 2.86 -3.05 -24.29
CA SER A 116 2.69 -4.26 -23.46
C SER A 116 1.31 -4.90 -23.59
N GLN A 117 0.24 -4.11 -23.73
CA GLN A 117 -1.13 -4.59 -23.97
C GLN A 117 -1.29 -5.22 -25.37
N SER A 118 -0.45 -4.80 -26.32
CA SER A 118 -0.49 -5.27 -27.71
C SER A 118 0.33 -6.56 -27.93
N LEU A 119 1.11 -7.00 -26.94
CA LEU A 119 1.91 -8.22 -27.03
C LEU A 119 1.08 -9.45 -26.67
N LYS A 120 1.21 -10.53 -27.45
CA LYS A 120 0.62 -11.82 -27.10
C LYS A 120 1.29 -12.40 -25.85
N LYS A 121 0.59 -13.26 -25.11
CA LYS A 121 1.14 -13.95 -23.94
C LYS A 121 2.43 -14.71 -24.33
N GLY A 122 3.55 -14.35 -23.71
CA GLY A 122 4.87 -14.94 -23.98
C GLY A 122 5.66 -14.26 -25.12
N GLN A 123 5.05 -13.33 -25.85
CA GLN A 123 5.74 -12.54 -26.87
C GLN A 123 6.57 -11.45 -26.20
N ARG A 124 7.85 -11.35 -26.57
CA ARG A 124 8.74 -10.27 -26.13
C ARG A 124 8.78 -9.17 -27.19
N MET A 125 8.96 -7.94 -26.73
CA MET A 125 9.23 -6.79 -27.62
C MET A 125 10.48 -7.08 -28.46
N ASN A 126 10.38 -6.90 -29.78
CA ASN A 126 11.54 -7.01 -30.66
C ASN A 126 12.42 -5.77 -30.47
N LYS A 127 13.67 -5.99 -30.06
CA LYS A 127 14.65 -4.93 -29.74
C LYS A 127 15.72 -4.74 -30.82
N SER A 128 15.56 -5.36 -32.00
CA SER A 128 16.56 -5.33 -33.07
C SER A 128 16.89 -3.92 -33.58
N ILE A 129 15.98 -2.95 -33.40
CA ILE A 129 16.13 -1.55 -33.85
C ILE A 129 16.23 -0.57 -32.67
N MET A 130 16.76 -1.01 -31.51
CA MET A 130 16.97 -0.11 -30.38
C MET A 130 18.28 0.67 -30.51
N HIS A 131 18.17 1.96 -30.85
CA HIS A 131 19.29 2.90 -30.70
C HIS A 131 19.36 3.39 -29.25
N LYS A 132 20.45 3.07 -28.54
CA LYS A 132 20.71 3.64 -27.21
C LYS A 132 21.16 5.09 -27.36
N LYS A 133 20.29 6.05 -27.06
CA LYS A 133 20.69 7.45 -26.83
C LYS A 133 20.74 7.72 -25.34
N GLN A 134 21.82 8.32 -24.87
CA GLN A 134 21.88 8.88 -23.52
C GLN A 134 21.05 10.16 -23.52
N LEU A 135 20.07 10.26 -22.63
CA LEU A 135 19.36 11.50 -22.36
C LEU A 135 20.29 12.37 -21.53
N GLY A 136 20.71 13.52 -22.09
CA GLY A 136 21.50 14.51 -21.37
C GLY A 136 20.72 15.04 -20.17
N VAL A 137 21.44 15.19 -19.05
CA VAL A 137 20.96 15.79 -17.79
C VAL A 137 20.67 17.27 -17.99
#